data_AF-A0A933SJP1-F1
#
_entry.id   AF-A0A933SJP1-F1
#
_cell.length_a   1.000
_cell.length_b   1.000
_cell.length_c   1.000
_cell.angle_alpha   90.00
_cell.angle_beta   90.00
_cell.angle_gamma   90.00
#
_symmetry.space_group_name_H-M   'P 1'
#
loop_
_entity.id
_entity.type
_entity.pdbx_description
1 polymer ?
#
loop_
_entity_poly.entity_id
_entity_poly.type
_entity_poly.pdbx_seq_one_letter_code
_entity_poly.pdbx_strand_id
1 'polypeptide(L)'
;MKRNGIAALFIATFVAIASLLPSCAKKDEFWSERDREMSAHYYNSQRDNREATRLINRAGLRFSAQEHDAVKALTARALHEATLIDDEFLDKVHPEFKLHYRNEFQLGLELALRNLDNPDYQSAKKSTELFSNFVDWYNEHRTDIRLPQ
;
A
#
# COMPACT_ATOMS: atom_id res chain seq x y z
N MET A 1 -56.47 -67.46 14.92
CA MET A 1 -55.24 -67.44 14.09
C MET A 1 -54.59 -66.06 14.20
N LYS A 2 -53.30 -66.08 14.55
CA LYS A 2 -52.22 -65.07 14.37
C LYS A 2 -52.37 -63.63 14.90
N ARG A 3 -51.43 -63.34 15.81
CA ARG A 3 -50.96 -62.06 16.36
C ARG A 3 -50.35 -61.13 15.29
N ASN A 4 -50.12 -59.87 15.69
CA ASN A 4 -48.97 -58.96 15.45
C ASN A 4 -49.52 -57.53 15.25
N GLY A 5 -49.24 -56.48 16.04
CA GLY A 5 -48.05 -56.13 16.80
C GLY A 5 -47.03 -55.46 15.86
N ILE A 6 -46.89 -54.13 15.90
CA ILE A 6 -45.66 -53.35 15.67
C ILE A 6 -45.92 -51.88 16.05
N ALA A 7 -45.07 -51.38 16.94
CA ALA A 7 -44.94 -49.99 17.35
C ALA A 7 -44.19 -49.17 16.29
N ALA A 8 -44.46 -47.86 16.21
CA ALA A 8 -43.54 -46.91 15.59
C ALA A 8 -43.53 -45.61 16.40
N LEU A 9 -42.59 -45.59 17.33
CA LEU A 9 -42.11 -44.45 18.10
C LEU A 9 -41.42 -43.48 17.13
N PHE A 10 -42.05 -42.34 16.78
CA PHE A 10 -41.36 -41.30 16.02
C PHE A 10 -40.59 -40.40 16.98
N ILE A 11 -39.27 -40.63 16.98
CA ILE A 11 -38.25 -39.81 17.62
C ILE A 11 -38.29 -38.42 16.99
N ALA A 12 -38.68 -37.41 17.76
CA ALA A 12 -38.55 -36.00 17.39
C ALA A 12 -37.06 -35.64 17.41
N THR A 13 -36.39 -35.75 16.27
CA THR A 13 -34.99 -35.37 16.10
C THR A 13 -34.87 -33.86 16.21
N PHE A 14 -34.43 -33.42 17.39
CA PHE A 14 -33.81 -32.11 17.64
C PHE A 14 -32.63 -31.93 16.68
N VAL A 15 -32.82 -31.27 15.54
CA VAL A 15 -31.71 -30.72 14.77
C VAL A 15 -31.52 -29.28 15.23
N ALA A 16 -30.54 -29.12 16.11
CA ALA A 16 -30.04 -27.85 16.59
C ALA A 16 -29.51 -27.01 15.42
N ILE A 17 -30.37 -26.21 14.80
CA ILE A 17 -29.99 -25.13 13.88
C ILE A 17 -29.61 -23.91 14.74
N ALA A 18 -28.52 -24.04 15.49
CA ALA A 18 -28.03 -22.97 16.36
C ALA A 18 -26.52 -23.09 16.47
N SER A 19 -25.78 -22.62 15.45
CA SER A 19 -24.38 -22.14 15.56
C SER A 19 -23.65 -21.84 14.24
N LEU A 20 -24.31 -21.85 13.07
CA LEU A 20 -23.73 -21.27 11.85
C LEU A 20 -24.02 -19.76 11.76
N LEU A 21 -23.81 -19.03 12.86
CA LEU A 21 -23.56 -17.60 12.71
C LEU A 21 -22.17 -17.52 12.09
N PRO A 22 -21.99 -17.05 10.83
CA PRO A 22 -20.68 -16.63 10.39
C PRO A 22 -20.26 -15.59 11.42
N SER A 23 -19.27 -15.94 12.24
CA SER A 23 -18.63 -15.00 13.13
C SER A 23 -18.17 -13.87 12.23
N CYS A 24 -18.93 -12.76 12.24
CA CYS A 24 -18.45 -11.45 11.86
C CYS A 24 -17.42 -11.01 12.92
N ALA A 25 -16.45 -11.87 13.24
CA ALA A 25 -15.13 -11.43 13.58
C ALA A 25 -14.72 -10.61 12.37
N LYS A 26 -14.87 -9.29 12.50
CA LYS A 26 -14.13 -8.34 11.67
C LYS A 26 -12.73 -8.93 11.61
N LYS A 27 -12.34 -9.30 10.40
CA LYS A 27 -11.01 -9.81 10.10
C LYS A 27 -10.10 -8.62 10.40
N ASP A 28 -9.78 -8.44 11.69
CA ASP A 28 -8.63 -7.67 12.11
C ASP A 28 -7.48 -8.47 11.53
N GLU A 29 -7.20 -8.13 10.28
CA GLU A 29 -6.13 -8.69 9.46
C GLU A 29 -4.89 -8.49 10.31
N PHE A 30 -4.38 -9.60 10.84
CA PHE A 30 -3.41 -9.58 11.93
C PHE A 30 -2.08 -9.12 11.35
N TRP A 31 -1.89 -7.80 11.25
CA TRP A 31 -0.66 -7.19 10.79
C TRP A 31 0.47 -7.65 11.71
N SER A 32 1.44 -8.33 11.13
CA SER A 32 2.63 -8.77 11.84
C SER A 32 3.51 -7.59 12.24
N GLU A 33 4.46 -7.81 13.14
CA GLU A 33 5.49 -6.82 13.46
C GLU A 33 6.26 -6.39 12.21
N ARG A 34 6.57 -7.35 11.32
CA ARG A 34 7.18 -7.08 10.01
C ARG A 34 6.30 -6.17 9.15
N ASP A 35 4.98 -6.39 9.10
CA ASP A 35 4.10 -5.52 8.31
C ASP A 35 4.08 -4.07 8.86
N ARG A 36 4.23 -3.89 10.18
CA ARG A 36 4.36 -2.57 10.79
C ARG A 36 5.70 -1.90 10.43
N GLU A 37 6.78 -2.67 10.41
CA GLU A 37 8.09 -2.19 9.94
C GLU A 37 8.02 -1.76 8.46
N MET A 38 7.41 -2.56 7.59
CA MET A 38 7.20 -2.22 6.18
C MET A 38 6.33 -0.96 6.02
N SER A 39 5.30 -0.81 6.85
CA SER A 39 4.48 0.41 6.89
C SER A 39 5.27 1.63 7.34
N ALA A 40 6.19 1.50 8.30
CA ALA A 40 7.09 2.57 8.69
C ALA A 40 7.99 3.02 7.52
N HIS A 41 8.55 2.08 6.75
CA HIS A 41 9.30 2.40 5.53
C HIS A 41 8.44 3.12 4.49
N TYR A 42 7.19 2.67 4.29
CA TYR A 42 6.23 3.38 3.42
C TYR A 42 5.99 4.83 3.88
N TYR A 43 5.71 5.06 5.16
CA TYR A 43 5.47 6.41 5.65
C TYR A 43 6.72 7.29 5.59
N ASN A 44 7.90 6.74 5.86
CA ASN A 44 9.16 7.44 5.72
C ASN A 44 9.42 7.85 4.27
N SER A 45 9.20 6.95 3.30
CA SER A 45 9.36 7.26 1.88
C SER A 45 8.43 8.40 1.44
N GLN A 46 7.16 8.34 1.85
CA GLN A 46 6.17 9.38 1.54
C GLN A 46 6.45 10.71 2.23
N ARG A 47 7.00 10.68 3.46
CA ARG A 47 7.39 11.90 4.18
C ARG A 47 8.53 12.60 3.47
N ASP A 48 9.58 11.86 3.13
CA ASP A 48 10.78 12.41 2.52
C ASP A 48 10.49 12.90 1.08
N ASN A 49 9.68 12.18 0.31
CA ASN A 49 9.21 12.64 -1.01
C ASN A 49 8.40 13.94 -0.91
N ARG A 50 7.44 14.02 0.03
CA ARG A 50 6.64 15.24 0.25
C ARG A 50 7.51 16.44 0.63
N GLU A 51 8.54 16.22 1.45
CA GLU A 51 9.45 17.29 1.83
C GLU A 51 10.33 17.72 0.65
N ALA A 52 10.81 16.79 -0.18
CA ALA A 52 11.49 17.13 -1.44
C ALA A 52 10.60 17.99 -2.34
N THR A 53 9.34 17.59 -2.55
CA THR A 53 8.37 18.36 -3.35
C THR A 53 8.13 19.75 -2.77
N ARG A 54 8.03 19.89 -1.44
CA ARG A 54 7.86 21.20 -0.79
C ARG A 54 9.06 22.12 -1.03
N LEU A 55 10.28 21.59 -0.93
CA LEU A 55 11.49 22.36 -1.24
C LEU A 55 11.50 22.81 -2.70
N ILE A 56 11.16 21.92 -3.63
CA ILE A 56 11.06 22.24 -5.06
C ILE A 56 10.06 23.39 -5.30
N ASN A 57 8.85 23.27 -4.74
CA ASN A 57 7.80 24.26 -4.90
C ASN A 57 8.15 25.61 -4.27
N ARG A 58 8.90 25.62 -3.16
CA ARG A 58 9.34 26.85 -2.48
C ARG A 58 10.44 27.57 -3.27
N ALA A 59 11.40 26.84 -3.82
CA ALA A 59 12.51 27.42 -4.59
C ALA A 59 12.07 27.97 -5.96
N GLY A 60 11.03 27.36 -6.56
CA GLY A 60 10.52 27.74 -7.86
C GLY A 60 11.58 27.59 -8.96
N LEU A 61 11.72 28.60 -9.83
CA LEU A 61 12.69 28.58 -10.94
C LEU A 61 14.15 28.80 -10.50
N ARG A 62 14.40 29.15 -9.23
CA ARG A 62 15.74 29.48 -8.73
C ARG A 62 16.15 28.50 -7.63
N PHE A 63 16.72 27.39 -8.05
CA PHE A 63 17.36 26.44 -7.15
C PHE A 63 18.74 26.95 -6.73
N SER A 64 18.96 27.12 -5.43
CA SER A 64 20.32 27.21 -4.91
C SER A 64 20.99 25.83 -4.93
N ALA A 65 22.33 25.79 -4.94
CA ALA A 65 23.08 24.53 -4.84
C ALA A 65 22.73 23.75 -3.55
N GLN A 66 22.52 24.46 -2.43
CA GLN A 66 22.13 23.84 -1.16
C GLN A 66 20.74 23.19 -1.24
N GLU A 67 19.77 23.84 -1.88
CA GLU A 67 18.43 23.27 -2.09
C GLU A 67 18.48 22.08 -3.05
N HIS A 68 19.32 22.14 -4.07
CA HIS A 68 19.60 21.02 -4.96
C HIS A 68 20.06 19.77 -4.19
N ASP A 69 21.10 19.93 -3.38
CA ASP A 69 21.66 18.83 -2.59
C ASP A 69 20.65 18.30 -1.54
N ALA A 70 19.87 19.19 -0.94
CA ALA A 70 18.83 18.81 0.02
C ALA A 70 17.72 17.97 -0.64
N VAL A 71 17.24 18.39 -1.81
CA VAL A 71 16.23 17.64 -2.57
C VAL A 71 16.77 16.31 -3.03
N LYS A 72 18.00 16.27 -3.55
CA LYS A 72 18.67 15.02 -3.94
C LYS A 72 18.77 14.05 -2.76
N ALA A 73 19.19 14.53 -1.58
CA ALA A 73 19.29 13.71 -0.39
C ALA A 73 17.92 13.16 0.07
N LEU A 74 16.87 13.99 0.05
CA LEU A 74 15.51 13.58 0.39
C LEU A 74 14.96 12.55 -0.60
N THR A 75 15.11 12.77 -1.91
CA THR A 75 14.67 11.83 -2.95
C THR A 75 15.42 10.49 -2.83
N ALA A 76 16.73 10.52 -2.57
CA ALA A 76 17.52 9.31 -2.36
C ALA A 76 17.07 8.51 -1.13
N ARG A 77 16.79 9.18 0.00
CA ARG A 77 16.23 8.52 1.19
C ARG A 77 14.84 7.96 0.94
N ALA A 78 13.98 8.71 0.27
CA ALA A 78 12.64 8.24 -0.10
C ALA A 78 12.70 6.97 -0.95
N LEU A 79 13.59 6.94 -1.95
CA LEU A 79 13.82 5.75 -2.77
C LEU A 79 14.35 4.59 -1.94
N HIS A 80 15.35 4.82 -1.09
CA HIS A 80 15.90 3.79 -0.22
C HIS A 80 14.83 3.15 0.65
N GLU A 81 14.05 3.94 1.39
CA GLU A 81 12.94 3.47 2.22
C GLU A 81 11.91 2.69 1.38
N ALA A 82 11.57 3.21 0.18
CA ALA A 82 10.63 2.52 -0.70
C ALA A 82 11.14 1.14 -1.15
N THR A 83 12.45 0.98 -1.34
CA THR A 83 13.06 -0.29 -1.77
C THR A 83 13.15 -1.34 -0.66
N LEU A 84 13.08 -0.94 0.61
CA LEU A 84 13.10 -1.87 1.75
C LEU A 84 11.78 -2.61 1.93
N ILE A 85 10.69 -2.08 1.39
CA ILE A 85 9.36 -2.68 1.50
C ILE A 85 9.32 -3.94 0.65
N ASP A 86 8.89 -5.07 1.21
CA ASP A 86 8.76 -6.33 0.48
C ASP A 86 7.43 -6.45 -0.29
N ASP A 87 7.42 -7.33 -1.30
CA ASP A 87 6.25 -7.53 -2.15
C ASP A 87 5.08 -8.18 -1.42
N GLU A 88 5.33 -9.00 -0.39
CA GLU A 88 4.28 -9.66 0.39
C GLU A 88 3.44 -8.63 1.15
N PHE A 89 4.08 -7.63 1.75
CA PHE A 89 3.39 -6.50 2.36
C PHE A 89 2.56 -5.74 1.33
N LEU A 90 3.14 -5.39 0.18
CA LEU A 90 2.43 -4.63 -0.87
C LEU A 90 1.19 -5.40 -1.37
N ASP A 91 1.27 -6.73 -1.49
CA ASP A 91 0.15 -7.57 -1.89
C ASP A 91 -0.98 -7.63 -0.84
N LYS A 92 -0.67 -7.42 0.46
CA LYS A 92 -1.67 -7.32 1.53
C LYS A 92 -2.40 -5.97 1.55
N VAL A 93 -1.75 -4.89 1.09
CA VAL A 93 -2.30 -3.52 1.17
C VAL A 93 -3.50 -3.35 0.24
N HIS A 94 -3.35 -3.76 -1.03
CA HIS A 94 -4.42 -3.80 -2.04
C HIS A 94 -3.91 -4.63 -3.26
N PRO A 95 -4.77 -5.36 -3.98
CA PRO A 95 -4.33 -6.25 -5.09
C PRO A 95 -3.48 -5.57 -6.17
N GLU A 96 -3.71 -4.29 -6.43
CA GLU A 96 -2.97 -3.49 -7.42
C GLU A 96 -1.89 -2.60 -6.79
N PHE A 97 -1.76 -2.56 -5.45
CA PHE A 97 -0.85 -1.63 -4.78
C PHE A 97 0.60 -1.85 -5.21
N LYS A 98 1.04 -3.10 -5.28
CA LYS A 98 2.40 -3.44 -5.73
C LYS A 98 2.70 -2.88 -7.11
N LEU A 99 1.76 -3.02 -8.05
CA LEU A 99 1.92 -2.54 -9.43
C LEU A 99 2.21 -1.03 -9.44
N HIS A 100 1.33 -0.24 -8.81
CA HIS A 100 1.44 1.22 -8.78
C HIS A 100 2.65 1.67 -7.93
N TYR A 101 2.91 1.01 -6.81
CA TYR A 101 4.03 1.38 -5.94
C TYR A 101 5.39 1.14 -6.62
N ARG A 102 5.60 -0.02 -7.25
CA ARG A 102 6.86 -0.35 -7.94
C ARG A 102 7.04 0.47 -9.23
N ASN A 103 6.04 0.47 -10.09
CA ASN A 103 6.20 0.99 -11.46
C ASN A 103 5.97 2.50 -11.57
N GLU A 104 5.35 3.12 -10.57
CA GLU A 104 5.03 4.54 -10.64
C GLU A 104 5.73 5.30 -9.52
N PHE A 105 5.54 4.92 -8.26
CA PHE A 105 6.16 5.64 -7.15
C PHE A 105 7.68 5.43 -7.11
N GLN A 106 8.17 4.19 -7.08
CA GLN A 106 9.61 3.92 -7.03
C GLN A 106 10.34 4.34 -8.30
N LEU A 107 9.82 3.94 -9.48
CA LEU A 107 10.40 4.37 -10.75
C LEU A 107 10.37 5.91 -10.90
N GLY A 108 9.32 6.57 -10.42
CA GLY A 108 9.23 8.03 -10.37
C GLY A 108 10.37 8.65 -9.56
N LEU A 109 10.69 8.09 -8.39
CA LEU A 109 11.81 8.50 -7.54
C LEU A 109 13.17 8.26 -8.21
N GLU A 110 13.36 7.11 -8.86
CA GLU A 110 14.59 6.80 -9.60
C GLU A 110 14.85 7.80 -10.74
N LEU A 111 13.81 8.11 -11.52
CA LEU A 111 13.90 9.08 -12.61
C LEU A 111 14.13 10.50 -12.08
N ALA A 112 13.48 10.87 -10.97
CA ALA A 112 13.72 12.16 -10.32
C ALA A 112 15.17 12.29 -9.87
N LEU A 113 15.71 11.26 -9.22
CA LEU A 113 17.09 11.26 -8.74
C LEU A 113 18.09 11.35 -9.89
N ARG A 114 17.87 10.58 -10.96
CA ARG A 114 18.68 10.67 -12.18
C ARG A 114 18.64 12.06 -12.81
N ASN A 115 17.47 12.70 -12.86
CA ASN A 115 17.31 14.04 -13.41
C ASN A 115 17.99 15.12 -12.56
N LEU A 116 18.10 14.93 -11.24
CA LEU A 116 18.88 15.81 -10.37
C LEU A 116 20.39 15.70 -10.66
N ASP A 117 20.87 14.52 -11.06
CA ASP A 117 22.29 14.31 -11.42
C ASP A 117 22.63 14.76 -12.84
N ASN A 118 21.74 14.47 -13.77
CA ASN A 118 21.90 14.79 -15.18
C ASN A 118 20.54 15.23 -15.74
N PRO A 119 20.26 16.54 -15.79
CA PRO A 119 18.97 17.06 -16.22
C PRO A 119 18.58 16.56 -17.62
N ASP A 120 17.47 15.83 -17.67
CA ASP A 120 16.86 15.32 -18.89
C ASP A 120 15.36 15.59 -18.83
N TYR A 121 14.89 16.48 -19.73
CA TYR A 121 13.50 16.90 -19.76
C TYR A 121 12.52 15.73 -19.90
N GLN A 122 12.89 14.70 -20.67
CA GLN A 122 12.02 13.53 -20.84
C GLN A 122 11.90 12.73 -19.54
N SER A 123 13.02 12.50 -18.83
CA SER A 123 13.04 11.87 -17.51
C SER A 123 12.25 12.68 -16.48
N ALA A 124 12.40 14.01 -16.45
CA ALA A 124 11.65 14.87 -15.56
C ALA A 124 10.13 14.81 -15.81
N LYS A 125 9.73 14.89 -17.08
CA LYS A 125 8.33 14.76 -17.49
C LYS A 125 7.77 13.39 -17.10
N LYS A 126 8.51 12.31 -17.39
CA LYS A 126 8.06 10.95 -17.09
C LYS A 126 7.96 10.70 -15.58
N SER A 127 8.93 11.19 -14.79
CA SER A 127 8.86 11.13 -13.33
C SER A 127 7.58 11.80 -12.79
N THR A 128 7.26 12.99 -13.29
CA THR A 128 6.05 13.74 -12.92
C THR A 128 4.76 12.98 -13.29
N GLU A 129 4.72 12.41 -14.49
CA GLU A 129 3.60 11.59 -14.96
C GLU A 129 3.38 10.37 -14.06
N LEU A 130 4.45 9.64 -13.72
CA LEU A 130 4.38 8.48 -12.84
C LEU A 130 3.86 8.85 -11.44
N PHE A 131 4.37 9.92 -10.84
CA PHE A 131 3.84 10.38 -9.54
C PHE A 131 2.37 10.78 -9.62
N SER A 132 1.95 11.41 -10.72
CA SER A 132 0.55 11.80 -10.91
C SER A 132 -0.34 10.56 -11.00
N ASN A 133 0.05 9.56 -11.81
CA ASN A 133 -0.67 8.30 -11.92
C ASN A 133 -0.80 7.59 -10.57
N PHE A 134 0.29 7.52 -9.79
CA PHE A 134 0.28 6.90 -8.48
C PHE A 134 -0.68 7.61 -7.52
N VAL A 135 -0.64 8.96 -7.48
CA VAL A 135 -1.49 9.77 -6.62
C VAL A 135 -2.96 9.66 -7.02
N ASP A 136 -3.26 9.70 -8.32
CA ASP A 136 -4.61 9.58 -8.84
C ASP A 136 -5.20 8.21 -8.48
N TRP A 137 -4.46 7.13 -8.75
CA TRP A 137 -4.86 5.77 -8.39
C TRP A 137 -5.03 5.60 -6.87
N TYR A 138 -4.08 6.09 -6.07
CA TYR A 138 -4.15 6.02 -4.61
C TYR A 138 -5.40 6.74 -4.07
N ASN A 139 -5.71 7.92 -4.62
CA ASN A 139 -6.87 8.70 -4.21
C ASN A 139 -8.20 8.02 -4.57
N GLU A 140 -8.27 7.37 -5.73
CA GLU A 140 -9.44 6.60 -6.18
C GLU A 140 -9.70 5.40 -5.26
N HIS A 141 -8.64 4.71 -4.82
CA HIS A 141 -8.73 3.47 -4.02
C HIS A 141 -8.49 3.68 -2.51
N ARG A 142 -8.42 4.93 -2.04
CA ARG A 142 -8.00 5.26 -0.66
C ARG A 142 -8.82 4.56 0.44
N THR A 143 -10.08 4.22 0.17
CA THR A 143 -10.97 3.53 1.11
C THR A 143 -10.69 2.03 1.21
N ASP A 144 -10.10 1.45 0.17
CA ASP A 144 -9.80 0.04 0.06
C ASP A 144 -8.34 -0.27 0.43
N ILE A 145 -7.47 0.74 0.37
CA ILE A 145 -6.08 0.66 0.83
C ILE A 145 -6.02 0.47 2.34
N ARG A 146 -5.37 -0.60 2.76
CA ARG A 146 -5.17 -0.94 4.18
C ARG A 146 -3.70 -0.89 4.53
N LEU A 147 -3.33 0.04 5.38
CA LEU A 147 -1.98 0.15 5.93
C LEU A 147 -2.08 0.06 7.46
N PRO A 148 -1.20 -0.71 8.12
CA PRO A 148 -1.15 -0.69 9.57
C PRO A 148 -0.68 0.69 10.06
N GLN A 149 -1.31 1.15 11.13
CA GLN A 149 -0.89 2.35 11.89
C GLN A 149 0.23 2.00 12.87
#